data_AF-A0A1I7JH64-F1
#
_entry.id   AF-A0A1I7JH64-F1
#
_cell.length_a   1.000
_cell.length_b   1.000
_cell.length_c   1.000
_cell.angle_alpha   90.00
_cell.angle_beta   90.00
_cell.angle_gamma   90.00
#
_symmetry.space_group_name_H-M   'P 1'
#
loop_
_entity.id
_entity.type
_entity.pdbx_description
1 polymer ?
#
loop_
_entity_poly.entity_id
_entity_poly.type
_entity_poly.pdbx_seq_one_letter_code
_entity_poly.pdbx_strand_id
1 'polypeptide(L)'
;MAAGGTAVARLLTSIGLGSGKRSILMLVVAWALDLFWLGLNYFWRFASVEVLLAIPILLLLYALIAVAGYLYWGVREVREQDAPYAGVMVGMIVAITLLYFNFNLLQFVLDAIQ
;
A
#
# COMPACT_ATOMS: atom_id res chain seq x y z
N MET A 1 -25.34 -21.39 7.33
CA MET A 1 -25.43 -20.15 6.53
C MET A 1 -24.88 -18.99 7.36
N ALA A 2 -23.65 -18.55 7.10
CA ALA A 2 -23.01 -17.45 7.83
C ALA A 2 -23.12 -16.16 7.01
N ALA A 3 -24.09 -15.30 7.35
CA ALA A 3 -24.42 -14.07 6.63
C ALA A 3 -23.52 -12.87 6.94
N GLY A 4 -22.43 -13.04 7.70
CA GLY A 4 -21.49 -11.96 8.05
C GLY A 4 -20.34 -11.73 7.05
N GLY A 5 -20.14 -12.63 6.08
CA GLY A 5 -18.98 -12.61 5.18
C GLY A 5 -19.05 -11.63 4.01
N THR A 6 -20.19 -11.01 3.73
CA THR A 6 -20.44 -10.29 2.46
C THR A 6 -20.16 -8.79 2.52
N ALA A 7 -20.37 -8.12 3.66
CA ALA A 7 -20.18 -6.67 3.77
C ALA A 7 -18.70 -6.29 3.80
N VAL A 8 -17.90 -6.96 4.63
CA VAL A 8 -16.45 -6.74 4.73
C VAL A 8 -15.76 -7.15 3.42
N ALA A 9 -16.14 -8.28 2.83
CA ALA A 9 -15.60 -8.70 1.54
C ALA A 9 -15.92 -7.69 0.43
N ARG A 10 -17.15 -7.15 0.37
CA ARG A 10 -17.50 -6.08 -0.60
C ARG A 10 -16.72 -4.80 -0.35
N LEU A 11 -16.54 -4.39 0.90
CA LEU A 11 -15.75 -3.21 1.26
C LEU A 11 -14.28 -3.38 0.85
N LEU A 12 -13.68 -4.54 1.16
CA LEU A 12 -12.32 -4.89 0.74
C LEU A 12 -12.20 -4.92 -0.79
N THR A 13 -13.21 -5.45 -1.47
CA THR A 13 -13.23 -5.48 -2.94
C THR A 13 -13.33 -4.07 -3.54
N SER A 14 -14.14 -3.18 -2.94
CA SER A 14 -14.34 -1.81 -3.42
C SER A 14 -13.13 -0.91 -3.20
N ILE A 15 -12.32 -1.18 -2.17
CA ILE A 15 -11.07 -0.45 -1.91
C ILE A 15 -9.85 -1.07 -2.62
N GLY A 16 -10.08 -2.01 -3.55
CA GLY A 16 -9.03 -2.61 -4.37
C GLY A 16 -8.32 -3.82 -3.75
N LEU A 17 -8.73 -4.25 -2.56
CA LEU A 17 -8.18 -5.41 -1.83
C LEU A 17 -8.91 -6.72 -2.14
N GLY A 18 -9.70 -6.79 -3.21
CA GLY A 18 -10.43 -8.00 -3.59
C GLY A 18 -9.63 -9.00 -4.44
N SER A 19 -8.39 -8.68 -4.81
CA SER A 19 -7.50 -9.60 -5.52
C SER A 19 -6.03 -9.24 -5.26
N GLY A 20 -5.15 -10.24 -5.19
CA GLY A 20 -3.72 -10.01 -4.93
C GLY A 20 -3.08 -9.07 -5.96
N LYS A 21 -3.41 -9.21 -7.25
CA LYS A 21 -2.91 -8.33 -8.31
C LYS A 21 -3.34 -6.87 -8.12
N ARG A 22 -4.57 -6.64 -7.66
CA ARG A 22 -5.07 -5.27 -7.39
C ARG A 22 -4.41 -4.66 -6.17
N SER A 23 -4.19 -5.42 -5.10
CA SER A 23 -3.48 -4.93 -3.92
C SER A 23 -2.05 -4.46 -4.24
N ILE A 24 -1.30 -5.21 -5.06
CA ILE A 24 0.04 -4.77 -5.53
C ILE A 24 -0.07 -3.49 -6.34
N LEU A 25 -1.03 -3.41 -7.25
CA LEU A 25 -1.23 -2.21 -8.06
C LEU A 25 -1.56 -0.99 -7.20
N MET A 26 -2.40 -1.14 -6.16
CA MET A 26 -2.70 -0.06 -5.21
C MET A 26 -1.47 0.35 -4.39
N LEU A 27 -0.58 -0.59 -4.05
CA LEU A 27 0.72 -0.30 -3.43
C LEU A 27 1.64 0.54 -4.34
N VAL A 28 1.72 0.17 -5.63
CA VAL A 28 2.50 0.93 -6.62
C VAL A 28 1.93 2.34 -6.81
N VAL A 29 0.60 2.45 -6.89
CA VAL A 29 -0.09 3.74 -7.03
C VAL A 29 0.12 4.62 -5.79
N ALA A 30 0.00 4.06 -4.58
CA ALA A 30 0.25 4.79 -3.34
C ALA A 30 1.68 5.33 -3.29
N TRP A 31 2.67 4.51 -3.65
CA TRP A 31 4.07 4.94 -3.74
C TRP A 31 4.29 6.04 -4.80
N ALA A 32 3.68 5.91 -5.98
CA ALA A 32 3.80 6.93 -7.03
C ALA A 32 3.16 8.26 -6.63
N LEU A 33 2.02 8.21 -5.93
CA LEU A 33 1.37 9.40 -5.36
C LEU A 33 2.22 10.05 -4.28
N ASP A 34 2.88 9.26 -3.44
CA ASP A 34 3.77 9.77 -2.39
C ASP A 34 4.96 10.50 -3.01
N LEU A 35 5.63 9.89 -3.99
CA LEU A 35 6.69 10.53 -4.76
C LEU A 35 6.24 11.81 -5.45
N PHE A 36 5.05 11.79 -6.07
CA PHE A 36 4.51 12.96 -6.75
C PHE A 36 4.21 14.09 -5.78
N TRP A 37 3.60 13.78 -4.62
CA TRP A 37 3.30 14.74 -3.57
C TRP A 37 4.56 15.41 -3.03
N LEU A 38 5.57 14.60 -2.71
CA LEU A 38 6.85 15.10 -2.20
C LEU A 38 7.63 15.86 -3.26
N GLY A 39 7.63 15.38 -4.50
CA GLY A 39 8.24 16.07 -5.64
C GLY A 39 7.63 17.46 -5.87
N LEU A 40 6.31 17.57 -5.91
CA LEU A 40 5.62 18.85 -6.04
C LEU A 40 5.97 19.81 -4.89
N ASN A 41 5.97 19.33 -3.65
CA ASN A 41 6.27 20.17 -2.51
C ASN A 41 7.76 20.54 -2.40
N TYR A 42 8.67 19.71 -2.90
CA TYR A 42 10.09 20.02 -2.97
C TYR A 42 10.35 21.26 -3.85
N PHE A 43 9.73 21.33 -5.03
CA PHE A 43 9.96 22.42 -5.98
C PHE A 43 9.16 23.70 -5.66
N TRP A 44 7.92 23.55 -5.17
CA TRP A 44 7.00 24.69 -5.04
C TRP A 44 6.59 25.05 -3.61
N ARG A 45 6.89 24.20 -2.61
CA ARG A 45 6.62 24.45 -1.17
C ARG A 45 5.19 24.92 -0.88
N PHE A 46 4.20 24.28 -1.49
CA PHE A 46 2.79 24.70 -1.37
C PHE A 46 2.18 24.38 0.00
N ALA A 47 2.59 23.26 0.61
CA ALA A 47 1.99 22.75 1.84
C ALA A 47 2.74 23.20 3.09
N SER A 48 2.02 23.37 4.20
CA SER A 48 2.63 23.51 5.52
C SER A 48 3.30 22.20 5.94
N VAL A 49 4.22 22.27 6.92
CA VAL A 49 4.98 21.09 7.39
C VAL A 49 4.04 20.00 7.90
N GLU A 50 2.94 20.35 8.55
CA GLU A 50 1.97 19.37 9.05
C GLU A 50 1.32 18.58 7.90
N VAL A 51 0.96 19.25 6.81
CA VAL A 51 0.33 18.62 5.64
C VAL A 51 1.36 17.85 4.82
N LEU A 52 2.60 18.35 4.76
CA LEU A 52 3.73 17.66 4.11
C LEU A 52 4.00 16.30 4.74
N LEU A 53 3.87 16.17 6.06
CA LEU A 53 4.06 14.91 6.80
C LEU A 53 2.81 14.03 6.84
N ALA A 54 1.62 14.64 6.94
CA ALA A 54 0.38 13.88 7.09
C ALA A 54 0.09 12.96 5.89
N ILE A 55 0.33 13.43 4.66
CA ILE A 55 0.03 12.64 3.45
C ILE A 55 0.93 11.39 3.34
N PRO A 56 2.27 11.48 3.44
CA PRO A 56 3.14 10.30 3.44
C PRO A 56 2.80 9.30 4.55
N ILE A 57 2.46 9.78 5.75
CA ILE A 57 2.06 8.91 6.87
C ILE A 57 0.76 8.15 6.52
N LEU A 58 -0.24 8.84 5.98
CA LEU A 58 -1.51 8.22 5.57
C LEU A 58 -1.31 7.21 4.42
N LEU A 59 -0.45 7.53 3.45
CA LEU A 59 -0.11 6.63 2.35
C LEU A 59 0.65 5.39 2.86
N LEU A 60 1.54 5.55 3.83
CA LEU A 60 2.25 4.44 4.46
C LEU A 60 1.30 3.52 5.25
N LEU A 61 0.34 4.08 5.97
CA LEU A 61 -0.72 3.31 6.63
C LEU A 61 -1.59 2.54 5.63
N TYR A 62 -1.96 3.18 4.52
CA TYR A 62 -2.70 2.52 3.46
C TYR A 62 -1.88 1.38 2.82
N ALA A 63 -0.59 1.62 2.56
CA ALA A 63 0.33 0.61 2.03
C ALA A 63 0.42 -0.61 2.96
N LEU A 64 0.51 -0.41 4.28
CA LEU A 64 0.51 -1.49 5.28
C LEU A 64 -0.77 -2.34 5.19
N ILE A 65 -1.93 -1.69 5.10
CA ILE A 65 -3.22 -2.39 4.95
C ILE A 65 -3.25 -3.16 3.62
N ALA A 66 -2.73 -2.59 2.55
CA ALA A 66 -2.65 -3.25 1.26
C ALA A 66 -1.73 -4.47 1.27
N VAL A 67 -0.60 -4.43 1.99
CA VAL A 67 0.28 -5.59 2.20
C VAL A 67 -0.47 -6.69 2.95
N ALA A 68 -1.16 -6.34 4.05
CA ALA A 68 -1.92 -7.30 4.83
C ALA A 68 -3.03 -7.97 4.00
N GLY A 69 -3.75 -7.18 3.20
CA GLY A 69 -4.74 -7.70 2.25
C GLY A 69 -4.11 -8.62 1.20
N TYR A 70 -2.99 -8.22 0.61
CA TYR A 70 -2.26 -9.04 -0.36
C TYR A 70 -1.86 -10.40 0.20
N LEU A 71 -1.29 -10.43 1.41
CA LEU A 71 -0.90 -11.68 2.08
C LEU A 71 -2.11 -12.57 2.36
N TYR A 72 -3.19 -12.00 2.90
CA TYR A 72 -4.40 -12.75 3.20
C TYR A 72 -4.98 -13.42 1.95
N TRP A 73 -5.18 -12.65 0.86
CA TRP A 73 -5.74 -13.18 -0.36
C TRP A 73 -4.77 -14.09 -1.12
N GLY A 74 -3.48 -13.78 -1.13
CA GLY A 74 -2.46 -14.61 -1.76
C GLY A 74 -2.33 -15.98 -1.10
N VAL A 75 -2.27 -16.04 0.24
CA VAL A 75 -2.23 -17.32 0.98
C VAL A 75 -3.51 -18.12 0.77
N ARG A 76 -4.66 -17.44 0.74
CA ARG A 76 -5.95 -18.08 0.46
C ARG A 76 -6.02 -18.67 -0.94
N GLU A 77 -5.57 -17.95 -1.96
CA GLU A 77 -5.55 -18.41 -3.35
C GLU A 77 -4.63 -19.63 -3.54
N VAL A 78 -3.46 -19.64 -2.90
CA VAL A 78 -2.56 -20.79 -2.89
C VAL A 78 -3.19 -22.01 -2.23
N ARG A 79 -3.92 -21.82 -1.11
CA ARG A 79 -4.57 -22.92 -0.39
C ARG A 79 -5.82 -23.47 -1.08
N GLU A 80 -6.61 -22.61 -1.71
CA GLU A 80 -7.91 -22.97 -2.28
C GLU A 80 -7.83 -23.40 -3.75
N GLN A 81 -6.80 -22.96 -4.48
CA GLN A 81 -6.70 -23.16 -5.95
C GLN A 81 -5.40 -23.84 -6.40
N ASP A 82 -4.59 -24.38 -5.47
CA ASP A 82 -3.26 -24.96 -5.74
C ASP A 82 -2.36 -24.04 -6.61
N ALA A 83 -2.56 -22.73 -6.48
CA ALA A 83 -1.82 -21.74 -7.25
C ALA A 83 -0.34 -21.72 -6.83
N PRO A 84 0.60 -21.45 -7.75
CA PRO A 84 2.02 -21.49 -7.45
C PRO A 84 2.41 -20.42 -6.43
N TYR A 85 3.00 -20.86 -5.31
CA TYR A 85 3.47 -20.01 -4.21
C TYR A 85 4.43 -18.90 -4.68
N ALA A 86 5.15 -19.13 -5.78
CA ALA A 86 6.07 -18.18 -6.40
C ALA A 86 5.40 -16.83 -6.74
N GLY A 87 4.16 -16.83 -7.22
CA GLY A 87 3.45 -15.57 -7.54
C GLY A 87 3.20 -14.71 -6.30
N VAL A 88 2.82 -15.35 -5.19
CA VAL A 88 2.60 -14.68 -3.91
C VAL A 88 3.90 -14.11 -3.35
N MET A 89 4.97 -14.90 -3.37
CA MET A 89 6.32 -14.49 -2.92
C MET A 89 6.85 -13.26 -3.68
N VAL A 90 6.74 -13.23 -5.01
CA VAL A 90 7.22 -12.09 -5.81
C VAL A 90 6.46 -10.81 -5.45
N GLY A 91 5.13 -10.87 -5.36
CA GLY A 91 4.36 -9.70 -4.96
C GLY A 91 4.62 -9.26 -3.53
N MET A 92 4.96 -10.18 -2.63
CA MET A 92 5.37 -9.85 -1.26
C MET A 92 6.71 -9.10 -1.24
N ILE A 93 7.69 -9.54 -2.04
CA ILE A 93 8.97 -8.83 -2.19
C ILE A 93 8.71 -7.42 -2.71
N VAL A 94 7.92 -7.27 -3.78
CA VAL A 94 7.56 -5.95 -4.33
C VAL A 94 6.87 -5.08 -3.28
N ALA A 95 5.91 -5.63 -2.54
CA ALA A 95 5.19 -4.93 -1.49
C ALA A 95 6.13 -4.43 -0.37
N ILE A 96 7.04 -5.28 0.11
CA ILE A 96 8.02 -4.93 1.14
C ILE A 96 8.99 -3.87 0.61
N THR A 97 9.47 -4.01 -0.63
CA THR A 97 10.34 -3.02 -1.26
C THR A 97 9.65 -1.64 -1.39
N LEU A 98 8.39 -1.60 -1.80
CA LEU A 98 7.62 -0.35 -1.87
C LEU A 98 7.38 0.26 -0.50
N LEU A 99 7.14 -0.57 0.52
CA LEU A 99 6.98 -0.11 1.89
C LEU A 99 8.28 0.51 2.42
N TYR A 100 9.41 -0.16 2.15
CA TYR A 100 10.75 0.35 2.48
C TYR A 100 11.01 1.69 1.80
N PHE A 101 10.67 1.86 0.51
CA PHE A 101 10.86 3.14 -0.17
C PHE A 101 9.95 4.25 0.39
N ASN A 102 8.68 4.00 0.66
CA ASN A 102 7.79 4.98 1.32
C ASN A 102 8.36 5.41 2.67
N PHE A 103 8.85 4.46 3.47
CA PHE A 103 9.44 4.76 4.77
C PHE A 103 10.71 5.64 4.65
N ASN A 104 11.60 5.33 3.70
CA ASN A 104 12.79 6.15 3.48
C ASN A 104 12.46 7.55 2.96
N LEU A 105 11.43 7.70 2.12
CA LEU A 105 10.94 9.00 1.68
C LEU A 105 10.45 9.83 2.87
N LEU A 106 9.69 9.22 3.79
CA LEU A 106 9.26 9.88 5.01
C LEU A 106 10.46 10.30 5.87
N GLN A 107 11.47 9.43 6.04
CA GLN A 107 12.69 9.80 6.77
C GLN A 107 13.42 10.97 6.11
N PHE A 108 13.58 10.95 4.78
CA PHE A 108 14.19 12.06 4.05
C PHE A 108 13.46 13.39 4.28
N VAL A 109 12.12 13.37 4.32
CA VAL A 109 11.32 14.56 4.61
C VAL A 109 11.52 15.02 6.04
N LEU A 110 11.53 14.09 7.01
CA LEU A 110 11.76 14.39 8.43
C LEU A 110 13.15 15.00 8.66
N ASP A 111 14.18 14.48 8.00
CA ASP A 111 15.55 15.00 8.07
C ASP A 111 15.66 16.38 7.41
N ALA A 112 14.89 16.65 6.35
CA ALA A 112 14.91 17.92 5.63
C ALA A 112 14.20 19.08 6.37
N ILE A 113 13.34 18.76 7.35
CA ILE A 113 12.60 19.75 8.15
C ILE A 113 13.16 19.92 9.58
N GLN A 114 14.11 19.08 10.00
CA GLN A 114 14.89 19.25 11.23
C GLN A 114 16.06 20.20 11.00
#